data_AF-A0A3N5H0X9-F1
#
_entry.id   AF-A0A3N5H0X9-F1
#
_cell.length_a   1.000
_cell.length_b   1.000
_cell.length_c   1.000
_cell.angle_alpha   90.00
_cell.angle_beta   90.00
_cell.angle_gamma   90.00
#
_symmetry.space_group_name_H-M   'P 1'
#
loop_
_entity.id
_entity.type
_entity.pdbx_description
1 polymer ?
#
loop_
_entity_poly.entity_id
_entity_poly.type
_entity_poly.pdbx_seq_one_letter_code
_entity_poly.pdbx_strand_id
1 'polypeptide(L)' 'MWRMWLLFDPRRTLVAIFTFLFVLALVIHFILLSTDRFNWLEGPKKAASLDVTISEMVG' A
#
# COMPACT_ATOMS: atom_id res chain seq x y z
N MET A 1 10.64 -16.62 31.32
CA MET A 1 9.56 -16.58 30.30
C MET A 1 9.98 -17.28 29.01
N TRP A 2 10.45 -18.53 29.08
CA TRP A 2 10.88 -19.32 27.92
C TRP A 2 9.90 -20.48 27.62
N ARG A 3 9.10 -20.87 28.62
CA ARG A 3 8.03 -21.88 28.52
C ARG A 3 6.93 -21.53 27.51
N MET A 4 6.73 -20.25 27.14
CA MET A 4 5.75 -19.89 26.10
C MET A 4 6.12 -20.49 24.73
N TRP A 5 7.41 -20.72 24.46
CA TRP A 5 7.87 -21.37 23.23
C TRP A 5 7.70 -22.90 23.21
N LEU A 6 7.31 -23.53 24.33
CA LEU A 6 6.96 -24.96 24.37
C LEU A 6 5.52 -25.24 23.92
N LEU A 7 4.64 -24.25 24.01
CA LEU A 7 3.24 -24.33 23.53
C LEU A 7 3.08 -23.76 22.12
N PHE A 8 3.89 -22.75 21.78
CA PHE A 8 3.84 -22.09 20.48
C PHE A 8 5.09 -22.45 19.67
N ASP A 9 4.91 -23.25 18.62
CA ASP A 9 5.99 -23.58 17.69
C ASP A 9 6.61 -22.29 17.14
N PRO A 10 7.89 -22.00 17.43
CA PRO A 10 8.52 -20.71 17.20
C PRO A 10 8.39 -20.23 15.76
N ARG A 11 8.47 -21.19 14.83
CA ARG A 11 8.37 -20.94 13.40
C ARG A 11 6.98 -20.44 13.00
N ARG A 12 5.92 -21.03 13.56
CA ARG A 12 4.53 -20.64 13.25
C ARG A 12 4.20 -19.27 13.80
N THR A 13 4.65 -18.94 15.01
CA THR A 13 4.39 -17.64 15.63
C THR A 13 5.08 -16.51 14.88
N LEU A 14 6.34 -16.70 14.47
CA LEU A 14 7.06 -15.73 13.65
C LEU A 14 6.37 -15.50 12.31
N VAL A 15 5.96 -16.58 11.63
CA VAL A 15 5.21 -16.48 10.36
C VAL A 15 3.85 -15.83 10.57
N ALA A 16 3.12 -16.17 11.62
CA ALA A 16 1.80 -15.59 11.89
C ALA A 16 1.88 -14.07 12.10
N ILE A 17 2.86 -13.59 12.88
CA ILE A 17 3.08 -12.16 13.10
C ILE A 17 3.54 -11.49 11.80
N PHE A 18 4.50 -12.07 11.09
CA PHE A 18 4.96 -11.51 9.80
C PHE A 18 3.82 -11.37 8.80
N THR A 19 3.06 -12.44 8.58
CA THR A 19 1.96 -12.45 7.61
C THR A 19 0.84 -11.51 8.06
N PHE A 20 0.51 -11.47 9.35
CA PHE A 20 -0.50 -10.55 9.88
C PHE A 20 -0.12 -9.08 9.66
N LEU A 21 1.10 -8.68 10.07
CA LEU A 21 1.58 -7.31 9.87
C LEU A 21 1.73 -6.97 8.39
N PHE A 22 2.17 -7.92 7.56
CA PHE A 22 2.33 -7.71 6.12
C PHE A 22 0.99 -7.48 5.42
N VAL A 23 -0.02 -8.32 5.72
CA VAL A 23 -1.37 -8.14 5.19
C VAL A 23 -1.97 -6.82 5.66
N LEU A 24 -1.81 -6.48 6.95
CA LEU A 24 -2.27 -5.20 7.49
C LEU A 24 -1.62 -4.01 6.76
N ALA A 25 -0.31 -4.08 6.50
CA ALA A 25 0.40 -3.04 5.76
C ALA A 25 -0.13 -2.91 4.34
N LEU A 26 -0.31 -4.02 3.61
CA LEU A 26 -0.87 -4.00 2.26
C LEU A 26 -2.27 -3.37 2.25
N VAL A 27 -3.17 -3.77 3.14
CA VAL A 27 -4.52 -3.22 3.22
C VAL A 27 -4.49 -1.70 3.37
N ILE A 28 -3.65 -1.17 4.27
CA ILE A 28 -3.50 0.27 4.47
C ILE A 28 -2.99 0.95 3.18
N HIS A 29 -1.97 0.40 2.53
CA HIS A 29 -1.43 0.98 1.29
C HIS A 29 -2.44 0.96 0.15
N PHE A 30 -3.19 -0.14 -0.01
CA PHE A 30 -4.24 -0.25 -1.02
C PHE A 30 -5.37 0.76 -0.77
N ILE A 31 -5.73 1.03 0.48
CA ILE A 31 -6.72 2.08 0.82
C ILE A 31 -6.18 3.46 0.41
N LEU A 32 -4.94 3.79 0.79
CA LEU A 32 -4.34 5.08 0.43
C LEU A 32 -4.21 5.26 -1.08
N LEU A 33 -3.79 4.22 -1.81
CA LEU A 33 -3.71 4.22 -3.27
C LEU A 33 -5.08 4.29 -3.95
N SER A 34 -6.13 3.72 -3.36
CA SER A 34 -7.49 3.80 -3.91
C SER A 34 -8.12 5.19 -3.71
N THR A 35 -7.60 6.00 -2.79
CA THR A 35 -8.15 7.33 -2.53
C THR A 35 -7.54 8.38 -3.47
N ASP A 36 -8.34 9.05 -4.31
CA ASP A 36 -7.94 10.07 -5.32
C ASP A 36 -6.97 11.15 -4.75
N ARG A 37 -7.07 11.46 -3.44
CA ARG A 37 -6.22 12.45 -2.75
C ARG A 37 -4.89 11.92 -2.21
N PHE A 38 -4.77 10.63 -1.93
CA PHE A 38 -3.56 10.00 -1.35
C PHE A 38 -2.89 9.03 -2.32
N ASN A 39 -3.45 8.84 -3.51
CA ASN A 39 -2.89 8.04 -4.59
C ASN A 39 -1.63 8.71 -5.16
N TRP A 40 -0.48 8.37 -4.59
CA TRP A 40 0.80 8.94 -5.02
C TRP A 40 1.26 8.45 -6.40
N LEU A 41 0.70 7.36 -6.93
CA LEU A 41 0.99 6.86 -8.29
C LEU A 41 0.31 7.72 -9.38
N GLU A 42 -0.79 8.37 -9.03
CA GLU A 42 -1.64 9.15 -9.92
C GLU A 42 -1.46 10.67 -9.72
N GLY A 43 -0.44 11.05 -8.92
CA GLY A 43 -0.11 12.44 -8.54
C GLY A 43 -0.29 13.44 -9.67
N PRO A 44 -0.66 14.69 -9.35
CA PRO A 44 -1.54 15.64 -10.08
C PRO A 44 -1.73 15.46 -11.61
N LYS A 45 -2.05 14.25 -12.08
CA LYS A 45 -2.13 13.95 -13.51
C LYS A 45 -3.41 14.48 -14.15
N LYS A 46 -4.45 14.78 -13.37
CA LYS A 46 -5.63 15.48 -13.91
C LYS A 46 -5.29 16.87 -14.46
N ALA A 47 -4.23 17.53 -13.99
CA ALA A 47 -3.80 18.81 -14.56
C ALA A 47 -2.83 18.62 -15.74
N ALA A 48 -1.85 17.71 -15.62
CA ALA A 48 -0.80 17.56 -16.64
C ALA A 48 -1.28 16.88 -17.94
N SER A 49 -2.24 15.95 -17.89
CA SER A 49 -2.76 15.34 -19.12
C SER A 49 -3.71 16.25 -19.90
N LEU A 50 -4.45 17.13 -19.21
CA LEU A 50 -5.27 18.16 -19.83
C LEU A 50 -4.41 19.25 -20.47
N ASP A 51 -3.29 19.62 -19.85
CA ASP A 51 -2.38 20.66 -20.35
C ASP A 51 -1.68 20.24 -21.66
N VAL A 52 -1.17 19.00 -21.75
CA VAL A 52 -0.55 18.47 -22.97
C VAL A 52 -1.55 18.34 -24.11
N THR A 53 -2.77 17.85 -23.81
CA THR A 53 -3.82 17.65 -24.83
C THR A 53 -4.37 18.97 -25.38
N ILE A 54 -4.48 20.01 -24.55
CA ILE A 54 -4.90 21.34 -25.01
C ILE A 54 -3.79 22.02 -25.82
N SER A 55 -2.52 21.87 -25.44
CA SER A 55 -1.39 22.41 -26.20
C SER A 55 -1.23 21.79 -27.59
N GLU A 56 -1.57 20.50 -27.78
CA GLU A 56 -1.57 19.86 -29.10
C GLU A 56 -2.80 20.20 -29.96
N MET A 57 -3.93 20.56 -29.37
CA MET A 57 -5.12 21.00 -30.13
C MET A 57 -5.12 22.48 -30.52
N VAL A 58 -4.25 23.29 -29.90
CA VAL A 58 -4.18 24.75 -30.10
C VAL A 58 -2.91 25.17 -30.87
N GLY A 59 -1.96 24.27 -31.11
CA GLY A 59 -0.79 24.46 -31.99
C GLY A 59 -1.06 24.00 -33.41
#